data_AF-A0A3M8C1D9-F1
#
_entry.id   AF-A0A3M8C1D9-F1
#
_cell.length_a   1.000
_cell.length_b   1.000
_cell.length_c   1.000
_cell.angle_alpha   90.00
_cell.angle_beta   90.00
_cell.angle_gamma   90.00
#
_symmetry.space_group_name_H-M   'P 1'
#
loop_
_entity.id
_entity.type
_entity.pdbx_description
1 polymer ?
#
loop_
_entity_poly.entity_id
_entity_poly.type
_entity_poly.pdbx_seq_one_letter_code
_entity_poly.pdbx_strand_id
1 'polypeptide(L)' 'MKRKQYSNEFKMQVVKEALESGNRAAVARRYELHYNVVQRWMKDADAGKFEDFNMAV' A
#
# COMPACT_ATOMS: atom_id res chain seq x y z
N MET A 1 15.77 1.35 15.31
CA MET A 1 15.17 0.87 14.04
C MET A 1 14.85 2.07 13.15
N LYS A 2 15.31 2.10 11.89
CA LYS A 2 14.89 3.13 10.93
C LYS A 2 13.47 2.79 10.45
N ARG A 3 12.55 3.76 10.51
CA ARG A 3 11.21 3.59 9.93
C ARG A 3 11.36 3.52 8.41
N LYS A 4 10.95 2.40 7.79
CA LYS A 4 10.85 2.31 6.33
C LYS A 4 9.76 3.28 5.88
N GLN A 5 10.13 4.21 4.99
CA GLN A 5 9.19 5.10 4.33
C GLN A 5 8.88 4.54 2.96
N TYR A 6 7.60 4.56 2.58
CA TYR A 6 7.14 4.08 1.29
C TYR A 6 6.45 5.24 0.57
N SER A 7 6.69 5.38 -0.72
CA SER A 7 6.03 6.37 -1.58
C SER A 7 4.54 6.06 -1.70
N ASN A 8 3.71 7.08 -1.93
CA ASN A 8 2.27 6.91 -2.06
C ASN A 8 1.89 6.02 -3.26
N GLU A 9 2.61 6.15 -4.38
CA GLU A 9 2.46 5.28 -5.55
C GLU A 9 2.63 3.80 -5.20
N PHE A 10 3.70 3.47 -4.46
CA PHE A 10 3.94 2.10 -4.02
C PHE A 10 2.83 1.57 -3.11
N LYS A 11 2.34 2.41 -2.17
CA LYS A 11 1.22 2.02 -1.30
C LYS A 11 -0.05 1.75 -2.11
N MET A 12 -0.35 2.60 -3.10
CA MET A 12 -1.49 2.41 -4.00
C MET A 12 -1.37 1.13 -4.83
N GLN A 13 -0.19 0.85 -5.40
CA GLN A 13 0.05 -0.38 -6.14
C GLN A 13 -0.23 -1.61 -5.28
N VAL A 14 0.34 -1.65 -4.06
CA VAL A 14 0.16 -2.77 -3.13
C VAL A 14 -1.30 -2.94 -2.71
N VAL A 15 -2.00 -1.84 -2.43
CA VAL A 15 -3.43 -1.87 -2.07
C VAL A 15 -4.27 -2.38 -3.24
N LYS A 16 -4.01 -1.89 -4.46
CA LYS A 16 -4.72 -2.34 -5.67
C LYS A 16 -4.54 -3.83 -5.90
N GLU A 17 -3.31 -4.33 -5.86
CA GLU A 17 -3.03 -5.77 -6.01
C GLU A 17 -3.69 -6.61 -4.92
N ALA A 18 -3.71 -6.11 -3.67
CA ALA A 18 -4.37 -6.80 -2.56
C ALA A 18 -5.90 -6.86 -2.69
N LEU A 19 -6.52 -5.84 -3.28
CA LEU A 19 -7.94 -5.81 -3.61
C LEU A 19 -8.26 -6.76 -4.78
N GLU A 20 -7.49 -6.71 -5.86
CA GLU A 20 -7.67 -7.56 -7.05
C GLU A 20 -7.42 -9.05 -6.74
N SER A 21 -6.40 -9.36 -5.93
CA SER A 21 -6.07 -10.75 -5.58
C SER A 21 -6.98 -11.34 -4.50
N GLY A 22 -7.70 -10.50 -3.74
CA GLY A 22 -8.43 -10.90 -2.53
C GLY A 22 -7.55 -11.46 -1.39
N ASN A 23 -6.24 -11.64 -1.60
CA ASN A 23 -5.31 -12.27 -0.68
C ASN A 23 -4.17 -11.32 -0.26
N ARG A 24 -4.45 -10.55 0.79
CA ARG A 24 -3.57 -9.52 1.34
C ARG A 24 -2.28 -10.11 1.93
N ALA A 25 -2.33 -11.32 2.47
CA ALA A 25 -1.18 -11.99 3.07
C ALA A 25 -0.18 -12.45 2.01
N ALA A 26 -0.67 -12.94 0.86
CA ALA A 26 0.19 -13.27 -0.27
C ALA A 26 0.88 -12.03 -0.83
N VAL A 27 0.13 -10.94 -1.04
CA VAL A 27 0.67 -9.67 -1.51
C VAL A 27 1.69 -9.10 -0.52
N ALA A 28 1.40 -9.11 0.78
CA ALA A 28 2.34 -8.66 1.80
C ALA A 28 3.70 -9.40 1.70
N ARG A 29 3.67 -10.73 1.54
CA ARG A 29 4.89 -11.53 1.39
C ARG A 29 5.68 -11.20 0.12
N ARG A 30 5.01 -10.96 -1.02
CA ARG A 30 5.65 -10.59 -2.28
C ARG A 30 6.49 -9.32 -2.16
N TYR A 31 5.98 -8.34 -1.41
CA TYR A 31 6.61 -7.03 -1.23
C TYR A 31 7.43 -6.94 0.08
N GLU A 32 7.67 -8.06 0.76
CA GLU A 32 8.35 -8.12 2.07
C GLU A 32 7.74 -7.16 3.12
N LEU A 33 6.42 -7.02 3.05
CA LEU A 33 5.61 -6.20 3.95
C LEU A 33 4.97 -7.07 5.02
N HIS A 34 4.68 -6.46 6.16
CA HIS A 34 3.85 -7.09 7.17
C HIS A 34 2.37 -6.96 6.77
N TYR A 35 1.57 -8.01 7.03
CA TYR A 35 0.13 -8.01 6.75
C TYR A 35 -0.58 -6.76 7.30
N ASN A 36 -0.23 -6.35 8.54
CA ASN A 36 -0.82 -5.18 9.18
C ASN A 36 -0.52 -3.86 8.44
N VAL A 37 0.61 -3.77 7.74
CA VAL A 37 0.97 -2.58 6.93
C VAL A 37 0.03 -2.48 5.74
N VAL A 38 -0.15 -3.58 5.01
CA VAL A 38 -1.05 -3.64 3.85
C VAL A 38 -2.50 -3.36 4.30
N GLN A 39 -2.95 -3.96 5.40
CA GLN A 39 -4.28 -3.72 5.96
C GLN A 39 -4.49 -2.25 6.35
N ARG A 40 -3.48 -1.60 6.93
CA ARG A 40 -3.53 -0.17 7.24
C ARG A 40 -3.64 0.67 5.97
N TRP A 41 -2.84 0.36 4.96
CA TRP A 41 -2.90 1.10 3.70
C TRP A 41 -4.24 0.94 2.99
N MET A 42 -4.85 -0.24 3.00
CA MET A 42 -6.22 -0.40 2.48
C MET A 42 -7.22 0.55 3.17
N LYS A 43 -7.13 0.70 4.51
CA LYS A 43 -7.98 1.65 5.25
C LYS A 43 -7.65 3.10 4.93
N ASP A 44 -6.38 3.43 4.78
CA ASP A 44 -5.95 4.78 4.41
C ASP A 44 -6.37 5.12 2.96
N ALA A 45 -6.40 4.15 2.04
CA ALA A 45 -6.92 4.31 0.67
C ALA A 45 -8.43 4.58 0.66
N ASP A 46 -9.20 3.79 1.42
CA ASP A 46 -10.65 3.96 1.58
C ASP A 46 -10.99 5.34 2.16
N ALA A 47 -10.14 5.84 3.05
CA ALA A 47 -10.23 7.18 3.63
C ALA A 47 -9.67 8.31 2.73
N GLY A 48 -9.28 8.03 1.47
CA GLY A 48 -8.77 9.04 0.52
C GLY A 48 -7.35 9.57 0.81
N LYS A 49 -6.59 8.98 1.74
CA LYS A 49 -5.32 9.54 2.23
C LYS A 49 -4.11 9.33 1.32
N PHE A 50 -4.29 8.76 0.14
CA PHE A 50 -3.23 8.59 -0.85
C PHE A 50 -3.26 9.62 -1.98
N GLU A 51 -4.13 10.63 -1.89
CA GLU A 51 -4.17 11.77 -2.78
C GLU A 51 -2.98 12.72 -2.55
N ASP A 52 -1.81 12.33 -3.04
CA ASP A 52 -0.70 13.24 -3.35
C ASP A 52 0.28 12.49 -4.25
N PHE A 53 -0.07 12.39 -5.54
CA PHE A 53 0.88 12.38 -6.65
C PHE A 53 0.16 12.63 -7.98
N ASN A 54 -0.01 13.89 -8.36
CA ASN A 54 -0.07 14.24 -9.78
C ASN A 54 0.96 15.34 -10.08
N MET A 55 1.83 15.01 -11.04
CA MET A 55 2.54 15.88 -11.96
C MET A 55 3.76 16.68 -11.46
N ALA A 56 4.94 16.03 -11.57
CA ALA A 56 6.14 16.69 -12.06
C ALA A 56 6.62 15.94 -13.30
N VAL A 57 5.99 16.22 -14.45
CA VAL A 57 6.58 16.05 -15.78
C VAL A 57 6.52 17.41 -16.48
#